data_AF-A1Z5I4-F1
#
_entry.id   AF-A1Z5I4-F1
#
_cell.length_a   1.000
_cell.length_b   1.000
_cell.length_c   1.000
_cell.angle_alpha   90.00
_cell.angle_beta   90.00
_cell.angle_gamma   90.00
#
_symmetry.space_group_name_H-M   'P 1'
#
loop_
_entity.id
_entity.type
_entity.pdbx_description
1 polymer ?
#
loop_
_entity_poly.entity_id
_entity_poly.type
_entity_poly.pdbx_seq_one_letter_code
_entity_poly.pdbx_strand_id
1 'polypeptide(L)'
;MSFPDGQFIIRNRENGRVLDDKDSSPDAGNPIIDYNYKPSNNDNQRWTCQDRRLVNVRPNLYLTFKNLQPESTATQEGYCGDGQRFQYDPNMGTISLVNHNDRVVGAWDQDVKIVTPDPGDPARRWDIQRI
;
A
#
# COMPACT_ATOMS: atom_id res chain seq x y z
N MET A 1 -1.89 -12.43 -10.61
CA MET A 1 -1.74 -11.18 -11.36
C MET A 1 -0.85 -10.24 -10.54
N SER A 2 -0.10 -9.36 -11.19
CA SER A 2 0.96 -8.55 -10.56
C SER A 2 0.65 -7.06 -10.67
N PHE A 3 1.30 -6.26 -9.84
CA PHE A 3 1.40 -4.82 -10.01
C PHE A 3 1.97 -4.49 -11.40
N PRO A 4 1.63 -3.32 -11.98
CA PRO A 4 2.23 -2.88 -13.22
C PRO A 4 3.72 -2.55 -13.06
N ASP A 5 4.47 -2.68 -14.15
CA ASP A 5 5.83 -2.16 -14.23
C ASP A 5 5.83 -0.62 -14.21
N GLY A 6 6.96 -0.04 -13.77
CA GLY A 6 7.14 1.41 -13.69
C GLY A 6 6.52 2.04 -12.44
N GLN A 7 6.39 3.37 -12.46
CA GLN A 7 5.80 4.13 -11.35
C GLN A 7 4.28 4.19 -11.49
N PHE A 8 3.59 4.11 -10.36
CA PHE A 8 2.14 4.18 -10.29
C PHE A 8 1.66 4.80 -8.98
N ILE A 9 0.41 5.25 -9.00
CA ILE A 9 -0.37 5.69 -7.84
C ILE A 9 -1.32 4.56 -7.43
N ILE A 10 -1.48 4.37 -6.13
CA ILE A 10 -2.41 3.39 -5.55
C ILE A 10 -3.53 4.19 -4.87
N ARG A 11 -4.73 4.18 -5.47
CA ARG A 11 -5.87 5.02 -5.05
C ARG A 11 -6.96 4.19 -4.40
N ASN A 12 -7.38 4.57 -3.19
CA ASN A 12 -8.45 3.90 -2.48
C ASN A 12 -9.80 4.18 -3.16
N ARG A 13 -10.62 3.15 -3.33
CA ARG A 13 -11.89 3.24 -4.06
C ARG A 13 -13.01 3.89 -3.25
N GLU A 14 -12.97 3.80 -1.92
CA GLU A 14 -14.00 4.40 -1.06
C GLU A 14 -13.90 5.92 -1.02
N ASN A 15 -12.68 6.44 -0.78
CA ASN A 15 -12.50 7.86 -0.48
C ASN A 15 -11.67 8.63 -1.53
N GLY A 16 -11.14 7.94 -2.55
CA GLY A 16 -10.34 8.54 -3.61
C GLY A 16 -8.95 9.03 -3.18
N ARG A 17 -8.54 8.82 -1.92
CA ARG A 17 -7.20 9.11 -1.40
C ARG A 17 -6.18 8.10 -1.91
N VAL A 18 -4.91 8.36 -1.68
CA VAL A 18 -3.80 7.55 -2.19
C VAL A 18 -2.90 7.06 -1.08
N LEU A 19 -2.22 5.94 -1.33
CA LEU A 19 -1.19 5.41 -0.44
C LEU A 19 -0.01 6.39 -0.39
N ASP A 20 0.29 6.92 0.80
CA ASP A 20 1.22 8.03 1.01
C ASP A 20 2.21 7.68 2.13
N ASP A 21 3.51 7.87 1.87
CA ASP A 21 4.53 7.90 2.91
C ASP A 21 4.46 9.23 3.67
N LYS A 22 4.02 9.16 4.93
CA LYS A 22 3.64 10.33 5.72
C LYS A 22 4.77 11.35 5.80
N ASP A 23 4.45 12.62 5.53
CA ASP A 23 5.39 13.74 5.60
C ASP A 23 6.64 13.59 4.69
N SER A 24 6.63 12.62 3.76
CA SER A 24 7.77 12.30 2.89
C SER A 24 9.07 12.02 3.67
N SER A 25 8.94 11.39 4.83
CA SER A 25 10.06 11.06 5.70
C SER A 25 10.99 10.03 5.04
N PRO A 26 12.33 10.16 5.14
CA PRO A 26 13.23 9.13 4.65
C PRO A 26 13.37 7.93 5.60
N ASP A 27 12.77 8.01 6.79
CA ASP A 27 13.10 7.11 7.89
C ASP A 27 12.29 5.80 7.84
N ALA A 28 12.99 4.70 8.14
CA ALA A 28 12.36 3.43 8.43
C ALA A 28 11.48 3.53 9.69
N GLY A 29 10.35 2.84 9.68
CA GLY A 29 9.31 2.95 10.70
C GLY A 29 8.34 4.10 10.50
N ASN A 30 8.52 4.95 9.47
CA ASN A 30 7.57 6.02 9.20
C ASN A 30 6.20 5.43 8.76
N PRO A 31 5.08 5.98 9.23
CA PRO A 31 3.76 5.48 8.87
C PRO A 31 3.46 5.62 7.38
N ILE A 32 2.83 4.59 6.80
CA ILE A 32 2.13 4.72 5.53
C ILE A 32 0.66 4.99 5.82
N ILE A 33 0.13 6.03 5.19
CA ILE A 33 -1.22 6.54 5.45
C ILE A 33 -2.04 6.62 4.16
N ASP A 34 -3.35 6.77 4.34
CA ASP A 34 -4.20 7.28 3.27
C ASP A 34 -4.16 8.80 3.29
N TYR A 35 -3.95 9.41 2.13
CA TYR A 35 -3.85 10.87 2.07
C TYR A 35 -4.35 11.43 0.75
N ASN A 36 -4.71 12.71 0.77
CA ASN A 36 -5.15 13.40 -0.44
C ASN A 36 -4.06 13.37 -1.52
N TYR A 37 -4.45 13.03 -2.74
CA TYR A 37 -3.54 13.03 -3.88
C TYR A 37 -2.97 14.44 -4.11
N LYS A 38 -1.65 14.52 -4.28
CA LYS A 38 -0.93 15.74 -4.61
C LYS A 38 -0.62 15.75 -6.11
N PRO A 39 -0.98 16.80 -6.87
CA PRO A 39 -0.73 16.85 -8.32
C PRO A 39 0.74 17.14 -8.67
N SER A 40 1.53 17.63 -7.72
CA SER A 40 2.96 17.93 -7.87
C SER A 40 3.68 17.61 -6.56
N ASN A 41 5.01 17.47 -6.60
CA ASN A 41 5.84 17.13 -5.44
C ASN A 41 5.30 15.93 -4.65
N ASN A 42 4.86 14.90 -5.37
CA ASN A 42 4.11 13.77 -4.85
C ASN A 42 4.90 12.45 -4.84
N ASP A 43 6.23 12.52 -4.80
CA ASP A 43 7.08 11.33 -4.86
C ASP A 43 6.80 10.34 -3.71
N ASN A 44 6.37 10.85 -2.55
CA ASN A 44 5.93 10.03 -1.42
C ASN A 44 4.59 9.28 -1.66
N GLN A 45 3.91 9.56 -2.77
CA GLN A 45 2.68 8.88 -3.22
C GLN A 45 2.91 7.97 -4.44
N ARG A 46 4.16 7.93 -4.94
CA ARG A 46 4.54 7.13 -6.11
C ARG A 46 5.18 5.84 -5.65
N TRP A 47 4.70 4.75 -6.24
CA TRP A 47 5.12 3.40 -5.90
C TRP A 47 5.63 2.69 -7.14
N THR A 48 6.60 1.82 -6.95
CA THR A 48 7.00 0.80 -7.94
C THR A 48 6.81 -0.57 -7.32
N CYS A 49 6.85 -1.64 -8.12
CA CYS A 49 6.88 -3.00 -7.60
C CYS A 49 8.16 -3.72 -8.03
N GLN A 50 8.88 -4.29 -7.07
CA GLN A 50 10.08 -5.09 -7.29
C GLN A 50 9.98 -6.36 -6.45
N ASP A 51 10.08 -7.54 -7.07
CA ASP A 51 9.97 -8.84 -6.39
C ASP A 51 8.75 -8.97 -5.46
N ARG A 52 7.59 -8.50 -5.94
CA ARG A 52 6.32 -8.42 -5.20
C ARG A 52 6.33 -7.48 -4.00
N ARG A 53 7.30 -6.57 -3.89
CA ARG A 53 7.36 -5.54 -2.85
C ARG A 53 6.98 -4.19 -3.43
N LEU A 54 6.14 -3.44 -2.73
CA LEU A 54 5.81 -2.08 -3.09
C LEU A 54 6.88 -1.15 -2.53
N VAL A 55 7.58 -0.44 -3.41
CA VAL A 55 8.71 0.43 -3.08
C VAL A 55 8.30 1.89 -3.29
N ASN A 56 8.44 2.71 -2.25
CA ASN A 56 8.22 4.15 -2.38
C ASN A 56 9.40 4.77 -3.17
N VAL A 57 9.09 5.60 -4.17
CA VAL A 57 10.10 6.18 -5.08
C VAL A 57 11.09 7.09 -4.35
N ARG A 58 10.70 7.73 -3.25
CA ARG A 58 11.55 8.72 -2.55
C ARG A 58 12.60 8.08 -1.64
N PRO A 59 12.26 7.32 -0.58
CA PRO A 59 13.25 6.76 0.32
C PRO A 59 13.76 5.38 -0.11
N ASN A 60 13.19 4.80 -1.17
CA ASN A 60 13.48 3.43 -1.61
C ASN A 60 13.24 2.37 -0.51
N LEU A 61 12.22 2.62 0.32
CA LEU A 61 11.75 1.73 1.38
C LEU A 61 10.47 1.01 0.96
N TYR A 62 10.21 -0.13 1.60
CA TYR A 62 9.10 -1.01 1.26
C TYR A 62 7.89 -0.74 2.15
N LEU A 63 6.69 -0.77 1.55
CA LEU A 63 5.45 -0.93 2.33
C LEU A 63 5.56 -2.19 3.20
N THR A 64 5.30 -2.05 4.49
CA THR A 64 5.57 -3.09 5.46
C THR A 64 4.50 -3.18 6.55
N PHE A 65 4.03 -4.41 6.78
CA PHE A 65 3.29 -4.79 7.98
C PHE A 65 4.20 -5.63 8.89
N LYS A 66 4.72 -5.03 9.96
CA LYS A 66 5.61 -5.72 10.92
C LYS A 66 4.86 -6.74 11.79
N ASN A 67 3.58 -6.50 12.02
CA ASN A 67 2.67 -7.44 12.65
C ASN A 67 1.63 -7.89 11.60
N LEU A 68 1.37 -9.19 11.52
CA LEU A 68 0.46 -9.79 10.53
C LEU A 68 -0.94 -10.09 11.10
N GLN A 69 -1.20 -9.68 12.35
CA GLN A 69 -2.54 -9.70 12.92
C GLN A 69 -3.44 -8.66 12.24
N PRO A 70 -4.75 -8.95 12.07
CA PRO A 70 -5.70 -7.95 11.57
C PRO A 70 -5.62 -6.63 12.36
N GLU A 71 -5.94 -5.54 11.68
CA GLU A 71 -5.86 -4.16 12.18
C GLU A 71 -4.43 -3.61 12.39
N SER A 72 -3.39 -4.41 12.10
CA SER A 72 -2.01 -3.91 12.15
C SER A 72 -1.77 -2.85 11.07
N THR A 73 -1.18 -1.72 11.47
CA THR A 73 -0.92 -0.58 10.58
C THR A 73 0.36 -0.73 9.78
N ALA A 74 0.42 -0.01 8.67
CA ALA A 74 1.54 -0.01 7.73
C ALA A 74 2.63 0.99 8.13
N THR A 75 3.87 0.59 7.85
CA THR A 75 5.07 1.44 7.93
C THR A 75 5.90 1.26 6.67
N GLN A 76 6.85 2.17 6.40
CA GLN A 76 7.91 1.90 5.45
C GLN A 76 9.15 1.36 6.16
N GLU A 77 9.80 0.35 5.59
CA GLU A 77 10.96 -0.29 6.19
C GLU A 77 11.98 -0.69 5.12
N GLY A 78 13.22 -0.95 5.55
CA GLY A 78 14.16 -1.74 4.75
C GLY A 78 13.69 -3.20 4.66
N TYR A 79 14.45 -4.08 4.02
CA TYR A 79 14.05 -5.49 3.89
C TYR A 79 13.88 -6.15 5.28
N CYS A 80 12.70 -6.69 5.58
CA CYS A 80 12.40 -7.28 6.89
C CYS A 80 11.46 -8.50 6.88
N GLY A 81 11.05 -9.02 5.72
CA GLY A 81 10.44 -10.35 5.60
C GLY A 81 9.11 -10.40 4.85
N ASP A 82 8.22 -11.31 5.28
CA ASP A 82 7.00 -11.65 4.54
C ASP A 82 5.93 -10.56 4.57
N GLY A 83 5.92 -9.69 5.59
CA GLY A 83 5.03 -8.52 5.70
C GLY A 83 5.22 -7.44 4.62
N GLN A 84 6.09 -7.68 3.64
CA GLN A 84 6.43 -6.77 2.55
C GLN A 84 6.09 -7.33 1.18
N ARG A 85 5.58 -8.57 1.11
CA ARG A 85 5.31 -9.25 -0.15
C ARG A 85 3.82 -9.21 -0.43
N PHE A 86 3.44 -8.65 -1.56
CA PHE A 86 2.05 -8.41 -1.92
C PHE A 86 1.69 -9.02 -3.27
N GLN A 87 0.41 -9.33 -3.42
CA GLN A 87 -0.21 -9.63 -4.71
C GLN A 87 -1.37 -8.66 -4.97
N TYR A 88 -1.60 -8.34 -6.23
CA TYR A 88 -2.69 -7.47 -6.65
C TYR A 88 -3.67 -8.23 -7.54
N ASP A 89 -4.95 -8.17 -7.19
CA ASP A 89 -6.05 -8.60 -8.04
C ASP A 89 -6.69 -7.35 -8.68
N PRO A 90 -6.51 -7.11 -10.00
CA PRO A 90 -7.09 -5.95 -10.68
C PRO A 90 -8.61 -6.05 -10.87
N ASN A 91 -9.18 -7.25 -10.90
CA ASN A 91 -10.63 -7.42 -11.05
C ASN A 91 -11.34 -7.04 -9.75
N MET A 92 -10.76 -7.47 -8.62
CA MET A 92 -11.31 -7.16 -7.31
C MET A 92 -10.82 -5.82 -6.77
N GLY A 93 -9.69 -5.29 -7.27
CA GLY A 93 -9.00 -4.12 -6.72
C GLY A 93 -8.33 -4.41 -5.39
N THR A 94 -7.87 -5.63 -5.13
CA THR A 94 -7.43 -6.04 -3.78
C THR A 94 -5.92 -6.23 -3.73
N ILE A 95 -5.28 -5.66 -2.71
CA ILE A 95 -3.87 -5.90 -2.40
C ILE A 95 -3.81 -6.86 -1.21
N SER A 96 -3.25 -8.05 -1.39
CA SER A 96 -3.14 -9.07 -0.33
C SER A 96 -1.69 -9.34 0.03
N LEU A 97 -1.42 -9.72 1.28
CA LEU A 97 -0.13 -10.27 1.68
C LEU A 97 0.08 -11.65 1.05
N VAL A 98 1.28 -11.90 0.53
CA VAL A 98 1.66 -13.22 0.01
C VAL A 98 1.69 -14.21 1.18
N ASN A 99 1.20 -15.44 0.95
CA ASN A 99 1.06 -16.52 1.94
C ASN A 99 0.05 -16.24 3.07
N HIS A 100 -0.66 -15.10 3.02
CA HIS A 100 -1.70 -14.71 3.97
C HIS A 100 -2.97 -14.30 3.20
N ASN A 101 -3.63 -15.30 2.61
CA ASN A 101 -4.80 -15.11 1.73
C ASN A 101 -6.00 -14.47 2.47
N ASP A 102 -5.95 -14.46 3.80
CA ASP A 102 -6.92 -13.86 4.72
C ASP A 102 -6.51 -12.44 5.17
N ARG A 103 -5.54 -11.81 4.51
CA ARG A 103 -5.10 -10.44 4.79
C ARG A 103 -5.09 -9.59 3.53
N VAL A 104 -5.88 -8.52 3.56
CA VAL A 104 -5.93 -7.49 2.51
C VAL A 104 -5.65 -6.12 3.09
N VAL A 105 -5.05 -5.25 2.29
CA VAL A 105 -4.79 -3.85 2.67
C VAL A 105 -6.07 -3.05 2.50
N GLY A 106 -6.47 -2.35 3.54
CA GLY A 106 -7.55 -1.35 3.50
C GLY A 106 -7.15 -0.06 4.21
N ALA A 107 -7.99 0.95 4.09
CA ALA A 107 -7.76 2.24 4.72
C ALA A 107 -9.02 2.85 5.34
N TRP A 108 -8.89 3.37 6.57
CA TRP A 108 -9.95 4.09 7.29
C TRP A 108 -9.31 5.17 8.14
N ASP A 109 -9.91 6.35 8.21
CA ASP A 109 -9.46 7.45 9.07
C ASP A 109 -7.96 7.80 8.92
N GLN A 110 -7.41 7.67 7.70
CA GLN A 110 -5.98 7.80 7.35
C GLN A 110 -5.08 6.62 7.71
N ASP A 111 -5.56 5.65 8.47
CA ASP A 111 -4.78 4.46 8.78
C ASP A 111 -4.85 3.44 7.64
N VAL A 112 -3.67 3.05 7.13
CA VAL A 112 -3.54 1.91 6.23
C VAL A 112 -3.22 0.68 7.07
N LYS A 113 -4.07 -0.35 6.95
CA LYS A 113 -4.01 -1.55 7.79
C LYS A 113 -4.32 -2.82 7.01
N ILE A 114 -3.86 -3.95 7.52
CA ILE A 114 -4.27 -5.26 7.02
C ILE A 114 -5.52 -5.75 7.76
N VAL A 115 -6.48 -6.28 7.02
CA VAL A 115 -7.77 -6.74 7.54
C VAL A 115 -8.21 -8.02 6.84
N THR A 116 -9.30 -8.63 7.33
CA THR A 116 -9.95 -9.73 6.61
C THR A 116 -10.56 -9.24 5.29
N PRO A 117 -10.53 -10.05 4.22
CA PRO A 117 -11.21 -9.71 2.98
C PRO A 117 -12.71 -9.64 3.19
N ASP A 118 -13.34 -8.61 2.62
CA ASP A 118 -14.79 -8.64 2.39
C ASP A 118 -15.12 -7.98 1.03
N PRO A 119 -15.91 -8.67 0.18
CA PRO A 119 -16.23 -8.27 -1.18
C PRO A 119 -17.02 -6.96 -1.29
N GLY A 120 -17.81 -6.62 -0.27
CA GLY A 120 -18.71 -5.47 -0.26
C GLY A 120 -18.07 -4.17 0.21
N ASP A 121 -16.85 -4.22 0.75
CA ASP A 121 -16.21 -3.05 1.34
C ASP A 121 -15.21 -2.36 0.38
N PRO A 122 -15.55 -1.20 -0.18
CA PRO A 122 -14.69 -0.41 -1.06
C PRO A 122 -13.44 0.15 -0.36
N ALA A 123 -13.43 0.30 0.97
CA ALA A 123 -12.26 0.80 1.71
C ALA A 123 -11.08 -0.18 1.69
N ARG A 124 -11.35 -1.44 1.34
CA ARG A 124 -10.35 -2.51 1.09
C ARG A 124 -9.91 -2.58 -0.37
N ARG A 125 -10.38 -1.67 -1.23
CA ARG A 125 -10.14 -1.67 -2.67
C ARG A 125 -9.26 -0.53 -3.13
N TRP A 126 -8.38 -0.86 -4.07
CA TRP A 126 -7.37 0.02 -4.61
C TRP A 126 -7.32 -0.09 -6.14
N ASP A 127 -7.40 1.06 -6.78
CA ASP A 127 -7.22 1.23 -8.21
C ASP A 127 -5.78 1.70 -8.47
N ILE A 128 -5.09 1.01 -9.38
CA ILE A 128 -3.71 1.34 -9.74
C ILE A 128 -3.69 2.18 -11.01
N GLN A 129 -3.11 3.37 -10.91
CA GLN A 129 -2.98 4.32 -12.01
C GLN A 129 -1.50 4.52 -12.37
N ARG A 130 -1.10 4.16 -13.60
CA ARG A 130 0.25 4.41 -14.11
C ARG A 130 0.51 5.91 -14.28
N ILE A 131 1.78 6.30 -14.16
CA ILE A 131 2.28 7.68 -14.34
C ILE A 131 3.06 7.76 -15.65
#